data_AF-A0A7J5EB88-F1
#
_entry.id   AF-A0A7J5EB88-F1
#
_cell.length_a   1.000
_cell.length_b   1.000
_cell.length_c   1.000
_cell.angle_alpha   90.00
_cell.angle_beta   90.00
_cell.angle_gamma   90.00
#
_symmetry.space_group_name_H-M   'P 1'
#
loop_
_entity.id
_entity.type
_entity.pdbx_description
1 polymer ?
#
loop_
_entity_poly.entity_id
_entity_poly.type
_entity_poly.pdbx_seq_one_letter_code
_entity_poly.pdbx_strand_id
1 'polypeptide(L)'
;MIKEIREKFNREFTEEKYNNFLNDVWQITNGEVDFRINETPLFLSKEFTQQLIEASESIASQLQTVEFKNASINAVPEKYNIPNEDKHPLFLQVDFAVSQNEIGKFIPQLIELQGFPSLYAFQAFLANKIREHFHIDDSLDNYFNYYNDEKYLEFFGKAVLNDKEIENVILLEINPDKQKTRIDFYLTKKYLGIETVCISKIIQRGNKLFYKKDNIEVPIERIYN
;
A
#
# COMPACT_ATOMS: atom_id res chain seq x y z
N MET A 1 -22.28 1.71 5.37
CA MET A 1 -21.49 2.31 6.48
C MET A 1 -22.28 2.19 7.78
N ILE A 2 -21.60 2.13 8.92
CA ILE A 2 -22.26 2.19 10.24
C ILE A 2 -22.88 3.59 10.40
N LYS A 3 -24.22 3.66 10.42
CA LYS A 3 -24.97 4.91 10.27
C LYS A 3 -24.70 5.86 11.43
N GLU A 4 -24.75 5.35 12.64
CA GLU A 4 -24.63 6.13 13.88
C GLU A 4 -23.25 6.77 14.01
N ILE A 5 -22.20 6.02 13.65
CA ILE A 5 -20.81 6.48 13.66
C ILE A 5 -20.61 7.55 12.58
N ARG A 6 -21.16 7.33 11.37
CA ARG A 6 -21.09 8.31 10.27
C ARG A 6 -21.80 9.60 10.63
N GLU A 7 -22.99 9.53 11.23
CA GLU A 7 -23.73 10.71 11.68
C GLU A 7 -22.99 11.46 12.79
N LYS A 8 -22.35 10.75 13.73
CA LYS A 8 -21.50 11.35 14.76
C LYS A 8 -20.32 12.09 14.13
N PHE A 9 -19.57 11.43 13.25
CA PHE A 9 -18.45 12.06 12.54
C PHE A 9 -18.89 13.32 11.79
N ASN A 10 -20.01 13.27 11.08
CA ASN A 10 -20.56 14.43 10.35
C ASN A 10 -20.88 15.63 11.26
N ARG A 11 -21.40 15.39 12.48
CA ARG A 11 -21.70 16.47 13.43
C ARG A 11 -20.44 17.12 14.00
N GLU A 12 -19.35 16.37 14.10
CA GLU A 12 -18.08 16.84 14.68
C GLU A 12 -17.10 17.39 13.63
N PHE A 13 -17.37 17.11 12.36
CA PHE A 13 -16.60 17.57 11.21
C PHE A 13 -16.70 19.10 11.06
N THR A 14 -15.56 19.71 10.74
CA THR A 14 -15.49 21.13 10.34
C THR A 14 -14.45 21.26 9.24
N GLU A 15 -14.63 22.23 8.34
CA GLU A 15 -13.63 22.53 7.30
C GLU A 15 -12.28 22.90 7.90
N GLU A 16 -12.26 23.58 9.04
CA GLU A 16 -11.03 23.93 9.76
C GLU A 16 -10.23 22.68 10.16
N LYS A 17 -10.87 21.69 10.80
CA LYS A 17 -10.23 20.41 11.14
C LYS A 17 -9.69 19.69 9.90
N TYR A 18 -10.48 19.67 8.83
CA TYR A 18 -10.05 19.02 7.58
C TYR A 18 -8.86 19.74 6.94
N ASN A 19 -8.85 21.07 6.92
CA ASN A 19 -7.71 21.84 6.41
C ASN A 19 -6.45 21.64 7.26
N ASN A 20 -6.59 21.59 8.59
CA ASN A 20 -5.48 21.27 9.49
C ASN A 20 -4.93 19.85 9.25
N PHE A 21 -5.82 18.88 9.06
CA PHE A 21 -5.47 17.51 8.70
C PHE A 21 -4.71 17.43 7.37
N LEU A 22 -5.20 18.10 6.32
CA LEU A 22 -4.52 18.15 5.02
C LEU A 22 -3.15 18.82 5.14
N ASN A 23 -3.07 19.96 5.83
CA ASN A 23 -1.82 20.68 6.02
C ASN A 23 -0.76 19.82 6.69
N ASP A 24 -1.15 19.02 7.70
CA ASP A 24 -0.27 18.10 8.42
C ASP A 24 0.16 16.91 7.54
N VAL A 25 -0.78 16.25 6.85
CA VAL A 25 -0.47 15.15 5.92
C VAL A 25 0.54 15.57 4.86
N TRP A 26 0.32 16.72 4.22
CA TRP A 26 1.17 17.18 3.12
C TRP A 26 2.49 17.79 3.57
N GLN A 27 2.76 17.96 4.88
CA GLN A 27 4.12 18.32 5.34
C GLN A 27 5.16 17.28 4.92
N ILE A 28 4.77 16.01 4.71
CA ILE A 28 5.66 14.95 4.22
C ILE A 28 6.29 15.30 2.86
N THR A 29 5.58 16.06 2.02
CA THR A 29 6.01 16.51 0.69
C THR A 29 6.25 18.02 0.67
N ASN A 30 6.63 18.63 1.80
CA ASN A 30 6.84 20.08 1.94
C ASN A 30 5.61 20.92 1.54
N GLY A 31 4.41 20.40 1.75
CA GLY A 31 3.14 21.03 1.41
C GLY A 31 2.66 20.82 -0.03
N GLU A 32 3.40 20.07 -0.86
CA GLU A 32 2.95 19.77 -2.22
C GLU A 32 1.80 18.74 -2.20
N VAL A 33 0.64 19.14 -2.73
CA VAL A 33 -0.58 18.31 -2.79
C VAL A 33 -0.67 17.59 -4.12
N ASP A 34 -0.52 16.26 -4.11
CA ASP A 34 -0.50 15.46 -5.34
C ASP A 34 -1.86 14.86 -5.73
N PHE A 35 -2.75 14.67 -4.75
CA PHE A 35 -4.09 14.14 -4.95
C PHE A 35 -5.04 14.56 -3.82
N ARG A 36 -6.34 14.33 -4.03
CA ARG A 36 -7.36 14.64 -3.02
C ARG A 36 -7.46 13.51 -2.00
N ILE A 37 -7.48 13.87 -0.72
CA ILE A 37 -7.78 12.95 0.38
C ILE A 37 -9.23 13.19 0.81
N ASN A 38 -10.01 12.11 0.94
CA ASN A 38 -11.42 12.24 1.34
C ASN A 38 -11.57 12.85 2.74
N GLU A 39 -12.65 13.60 2.93
CA GLU A 39 -13.02 14.27 4.18
C GLU A 39 -13.45 13.29 5.28
N THR A 40 -13.72 12.04 4.91
CA THR A 40 -14.21 11.01 5.83
C THR A 40 -13.56 9.66 5.56
N PRO A 41 -13.27 8.89 6.63
CA PRO A 41 -13.05 7.46 6.54
C PRO A 41 -14.31 6.71 6.10
N LEU A 42 -14.11 5.46 5.66
CA LEU A 42 -15.19 4.50 5.46
C LEU A 42 -15.40 3.68 6.74
N PHE A 43 -16.57 3.82 7.36
CA PHE A 43 -16.96 3.04 8.53
C PHE A 43 -17.71 1.78 8.09
N LEU A 44 -17.01 0.67 7.89
CA LEU A 44 -17.59 -0.59 7.43
C LEU A 44 -18.26 -1.35 8.60
N SER A 45 -19.35 -2.05 8.32
CA SER A 45 -19.94 -2.96 9.31
C SER A 45 -19.06 -4.20 9.46
N LYS A 46 -19.14 -4.86 10.61
CA LYS A 46 -18.44 -6.15 10.83
C LYS A 46 -18.82 -7.18 9.77
N GLU A 47 -20.11 -7.26 9.43
CA GLU A 47 -20.61 -8.20 8.41
C GLU A 47 -20.01 -7.93 7.02
N PHE A 48 -19.97 -6.67 6.57
CA PHE A 48 -19.42 -6.34 5.26
C PHE A 48 -17.90 -6.49 5.22
N THR A 49 -17.22 -6.15 6.32
CA THR A 49 -15.77 -6.37 6.49
C THR A 49 -15.44 -7.85 6.36
N GLN A 50 -16.21 -8.72 7.01
CA GLN A 50 -16.02 -10.17 6.91
C GLN A 50 -16.19 -10.67 5.46
N GLN A 51 -17.18 -10.16 4.71
CA GLN A 51 -17.35 -10.51 3.30
C GLN A 51 -16.14 -10.11 2.44
N LEU A 52 -15.54 -8.94 2.68
CA LEU A 52 -14.33 -8.50 1.98
C LEU A 52 -13.13 -9.41 2.30
N ILE A 53 -12.97 -9.79 3.57
CA ILE A 53 -11.89 -10.70 4.01
C ILE A 53 -12.06 -12.08 3.36
N GLU A 54 -13.26 -12.68 3.45
CA GLU A 54 -13.54 -14.00 2.87
C GLU A 54 -13.33 -14.01 1.35
N ALA A 55 -13.78 -12.95 0.66
CA ALA A 55 -13.55 -12.82 -0.78
C ALA A 55 -12.04 -12.71 -1.09
N SER A 56 -11.30 -11.92 -0.32
CA SER A 56 -9.85 -11.75 -0.49
C SER A 56 -9.09 -13.05 -0.23
N GLU A 57 -9.42 -13.79 0.83
CA GLU A 57 -8.82 -15.09 1.16
C GLU A 57 -9.14 -16.15 0.11
N SER A 58 -10.38 -16.17 -0.40
CA SER A 58 -10.79 -17.07 -1.47
C SER A 58 -10.00 -16.81 -2.76
N ILE A 59 -9.82 -15.54 -3.14
CA ILE A 59 -9.01 -15.14 -4.29
C ILE A 59 -7.54 -15.53 -4.07
N ALA A 60 -6.96 -15.14 -2.93
CA ALA A 60 -5.57 -15.44 -2.61
C ALA A 60 -5.29 -16.95 -2.62
N SER A 61 -6.23 -17.77 -2.16
CA SER A 61 -6.12 -19.24 -2.18
C SER A 61 -6.10 -19.79 -3.60
N GLN A 62 -6.92 -19.24 -4.50
CA GLN A 62 -6.94 -19.66 -5.91
C GLN A 62 -5.64 -19.30 -6.64
N LEU A 63 -5.10 -18.10 -6.38
CA LEU A 63 -3.85 -17.62 -6.98
C LEU A 63 -2.62 -18.44 -6.58
N GLN A 64 -2.68 -19.15 -5.45
CA GLN A 64 -1.58 -19.97 -4.92
C GLN A 64 -1.61 -21.43 -5.41
N THR A 65 -2.57 -21.80 -6.25
CA THR A 65 -2.66 -23.16 -6.79
C THR A 65 -1.62 -23.39 -7.91
N VAL A 66 -1.15 -24.64 -8.02
CA VAL A 66 -0.23 -25.04 -9.10
C VAL A 66 -0.92 -24.91 -10.47
N GLU A 67 -2.21 -25.21 -10.50
CA GLU A 67 -3.07 -25.08 -11.68
C GLU A 67 -3.13 -23.64 -12.18
N PHE A 68 -3.39 -22.68 -11.29
CA PHE A 68 -3.38 -21.26 -11.64
C PHE A 68 -2.00 -20.82 -12.12
N LYS A 69 -0.92 -21.19 -11.40
CA LYS A 69 0.44 -20.84 -11.80
C LYS A 69 0.75 -21.33 -13.22
N ASN A 70 0.46 -22.59 -13.52
CA ASN A 70 0.68 -23.15 -14.85
C ASN A 70 -0.16 -22.46 -15.94
N ALA A 71 -1.42 -22.12 -15.63
CA ALA A 71 -2.28 -21.38 -16.56
C ALA A 71 -1.77 -19.95 -16.82
N SER A 72 -1.20 -19.29 -15.80
CA SER A 72 -0.73 -17.91 -15.87
C SER A 72 0.51 -17.73 -16.73
N ILE A 73 1.38 -18.76 -16.86
CA ILE A 73 2.61 -18.69 -17.65
C ILE A 73 2.32 -18.29 -19.10
N ASN A 74 1.22 -18.80 -19.67
CA ASN A 74 0.84 -18.53 -21.05
C ASN A 74 0.26 -17.12 -21.25
N ALA A 75 -0.06 -16.39 -20.18
CA ALA A 75 -0.56 -15.01 -20.26
C ALA A 75 0.57 -13.99 -20.43
N VAL A 76 1.82 -14.36 -20.08
CA VAL A 76 2.98 -13.47 -20.20
C VAL A 76 3.71 -13.74 -21.52
N PRO A 77 3.89 -12.73 -22.40
CA PRO A 77 4.69 -12.89 -23.61
C PRO A 77 6.10 -13.39 -23.31
N GLU A 78 6.62 -14.31 -24.11
CA GLU A 78 7.91 -14.98 -23.89
C GLU A 78 9.08 -14.01 -23.63
N LYS A 79 9.11 -12.86 -24.32
CA LYS A 79 10.14 -11.82 -24.13
C LYS A 79 10.15 -11.16 -22.74
N TYR A 80 9.09 -11.34 -21.96
CA TYR A 80 8.95 -10.83 -20.59
C TYR A 80 9.05 -11.95 -19.55
N ASN A 81 9.42 -13.16 -19.96
CA ASN A 81 9.70 -14.25 -19.04
C ASN A 81 11.05 -13.97 -18.35
N ILE A 82 11.01 -13.67 -17.06
CA ILE A 82 12.19 -13.38 -16.25
C ILE A 82 12.49 -14.59 -15.34
N PRO A 83 13.75 -15.06 -15.27
CA PRO A 83 14.09 -16.19 -14.41
C PRO A 83 13.97 -15.85 -12.93
N ASN A 84 13.88 -16.90 -12.09
CA ASN A 84 13.84 -16.82 -10.62
C ASN A 84 12.58 -16.13 -10.07
N GLU A 85 11.43 -16.36 -10.70
CA GLU A 85 10.13 -15.98 -10.13
C GLU A 85 9.89 -16.69 -8.79
N ASP A 86 9.37 -15.94 -7.81
CA ASP A 86 8.96 -16.49 -6.52
C ASP A 86 7.79 -17.48 -6.65
N LYS A 87 7.56 -18.26 -5.59
CA LYS A 87 6.46 -19.25 -5.57
C LYS A 87 5.08 -18.59 -5.54
N HIS A 88 4.99 -17.40 -4.96
CA HIS A 88 3.76 -16.61 -4.83
C HIS A 88 4.12 -15.12 -4.88
N PRO A 89 3.16 -14.24 -5.23
CA PRO A 89 3.39 -12.80 -5.11
C PRO A 89 3.68 -12.43 -3.66
N LEU A 90 4.62 -11.51 -3.47
CA LEU A 90 4.92 -10.96 -2.14
C LEU A 90 3.84 -9.96 -1.69
N PHE A 91 3.31 -9.18 -2.64
CA PHE A 91 2.26 -8.21 -2.42
C PHE A 91 1.06 -8.55 -3.30
N LEU A 92 -0.13 -8.43 -2.72
CA LEU A 92 -1.40 -8.62 -3.41
C LEU A 92 -2.38 -7.56 -2.92
N GLN A 93 -2.99 -6.86 -3.86
CA GLN A 93 -4.09 -5.94 -3.64
C GLN A 93 -5.31 -6.46 -4.39
N VAL A 94 -6.46 -6.36 -3.74
CA VAL A 94 -7.74 -6.80 -4.29
C VAL A 94 -8.71 -5.64 -4.21
N ASP A 95 -9.09 -5.13 -5.36
CA ASP A 95 -9.95 -3.97 -5.46
C ASP A 95 -11.40 -4.41 -5.59
N PHE A 96 -12.24 -3.90 -4.69
CA PHE A 96 -13.66 -4.17 -4.68
C PHE A 96 -14.47 -2.90 -4.89
N ALA A 97 -15.46 -2.96 -5.78
CA ALA A 97 -16.58 -2.04 -5.75
C ALA A 97 -17.60 -2.47 -4.68
N VAL A 98 -18.21 -1.48 -4.03
CA VAL A 98 -19.36 -1.70 -3.14
C VAL A 98 -20.63 -1.58 -3.97
N SER A 99 -21.25 -2.72 -4.30
CA SER A 99 -22.46 -2.80 -5.12
C SER A 99 -23.67 -3.19 -4.27
N GLN A 100 -24.88 -3.03 -4.81
CA GLN A 100 -26.10 -3.55 -4.19
C GLN A 100 -26.63 -4.74 -4.99
N ASN A 101 -27.06 -5.79 -4.29
CA ASN A 101 -27.77 -6.90 -4.93
C ASN A 101 -29.27 -6.57 -5.12
N GLU A 102 -30.03 -7.52 -5.68
CA GLU A 102 -31.46 -7.36 -6.00
C GLU A 102 -32.35 -7.03 -4.80
N ILE A 103 -31.92 -7.38 -3.58
CA ILE A 103 -32.63 -7.10 -2.33
C ILE A 103 -32.08 -5.84 -1.60
N GLY A 104 -31.21 -5.07 -2.25
CA GLY A 104 -30.65 -3.81 -1.72
C GLY A 104 -29.52 -3.98 -0.70
N LYS A 105 -29.00 -5.20 -0.49
CA LYS A 105 -27.88 -5.47 0.42
C LYS A 105 -26.56 -5.13 -0.28
N PHE A 106 -25.66 -4.46 0.44
CA PHE A 106 -24.31 -4.20 -0.06
C PHE A 106 -23.49 -5.49 -0.17
N ILE A 107 -22.82 -5.67 -1.30
CA ILE A 107 -21.95 -6.80 -1.62
C ILE A 107 -20.65 -6.29 -2.26
N PRO A 108 -19.50 -6.93 -1.97
CA PRO A 108 -18.27 -6.64 -2.70
C PRO A 108 -18.33 -7.22 -4.11
N GLN A 109 -17.83 -6.47 -5.09
CA GLN A 109 -17.68 -6.92 -6.47
C GLN A 109 -16.23 -6.70 -6.89
N LEU A 110 -15.55 -7.78 -7.29
CA LEU A 110 -14.17 -7.72 -7.73
C LEU A 110 -14.04 -6.80 -8.94
N ILE A 111 -13.12 -5.84 -8.86
CA ILE A 111 -12.75 -4.96 -9.97
C ILE A 111 -11.43 -5.43 -10.56
N GLU A 112 -10.38 -5.50 -9.76
CA GLU A 112 -9.06 -5.88 -10.23
C GLU A 112 -8.19 -6.51 -9.14
N LEU A 113 -7.13 -7.17 -9.60
CA LEU A 113 -6.07 -7.74 -8.78
C LEU A 113 -4.76 -7.06 -9.19
N GLN A 114 -3.99 -6.60 -8.22
CA GLN A 114 -2.70 -5.95 -8.46
C GLN A 114 -1.61 -6.63 -7.61
N GLY A 115 -0.43 -6.81 -8.22
CA GLY A 115 0.76 -7.34 -7.54
C GLY A 115 1.81 -6.27 -7.21
N PHE A 116 1.44 -4.99 -7.34
CA PHE A 116 2.37 -3.86 -7.25
C PHE A 116 2.24 -3.16 -5.88
N PRO A 117 3.28 -3.09 -5.05
CA PRO A 117 3.19 -2.53 -3.71
C PRO A 117 3.15 -0.99 -3.67
N SER A 118 2.00 -0.42 -4.01
CA SER A 118 1.72 1.02 -3.89
C SER A 118 0.94 1.39 -2.63
N LEU A 119 1.33 2.49 -1.99
CA LEU A 119 0.59 3.17 -0.91
C LEU A 119 0.56 2.43 0.44
N TYR A 120 1.37 1.39 0.64
CA TYR A 120 1.38 0.60 1.88
C TYR A 120 1.82 1.46 3.08
N ALA A 121 2.89 2.25 2.94
CA ALA A 121 3.33 3.16 4.00
C ALA A 121 2.34 4.32 4.20
N PHE A 122 1.79 4.84 3.11
CA PHE A 122 0.80 5.92 3.13
C PHE A 122 -0.50 5.54 3.84
N GLN A 123 -1.01 4.32 3.67
CA GLN A 123 -2.25 3.88 4.31
C GLN A 123 -2.14 3.86 5.84
N ALA A 124 -1.05 3.31 6.38
CA ALA A 124 -0.80 3.30 7.83
C ALA A 124 -0.58 4.72 8.39
N PHE A 125 0.15 5.56 7.65
CA PHE A 125 0.33 6.97 8.00
C PHE A 125 -1.00 7.74 8.01
N LEU A 126 -1.82 7.56 6.98
CA LEU A 126 -3.09 8.26 6.83
C LEU A 126 -4.08 7.89 7.94
N ALA A 127 -4.17 6.61 8.28
CA ALA A 127 -5.02 6.14 9.38
C ALA A 127 -4.66 6.82 10.71
N ASN A 128 -3.37 6.95 11.00
CA ASN A 128 -2.88 7.68 12.17
C ASN A 128 -3.24 9.16 12.13
N LYS A 129 -2.99 9.83 11.00
CA LYS A 129 -3.32 11.25 10.83
C LYS A 129 -4.82 11.51 10.96
N ILE A 130 -5.66 10.58 10.52
CA ILE A 130 -7.11 10.68 10.75
C ILE A 130 -7.43 10.68 12.25
N ARG A 131 -6.83 9.80 13.05
CA ARG A 131 -7.07 9.73 14.51
C ARG A 131 -6.52 10.94 15.26
N GLU A 132 -5.44 11.54 14.78
CA GLU A 132 -4.87 12.76 15.37
C GLU A 132 -5.80 13.98 15.21
N HIS A 133 -6.53 14.06 14.09
CA HIS A 133 -7.35 15.25 13.76
C HIS A 133 -8.85 15.05 13.96
N PHE A 134 -9.33 13.81 13.96
CA PHE A 134 -10.74 13.47 14.11
C PHE A 134 -10.94 12.45 15.22
N HIS A 135 -12.04 12.57 15.95
CA HIS A 135 -12.39 11.62 16.99
C HIS A 135 -12.90 10.32 16.35
N ILE A 136 -12.07 9.27 16.43
CA ILE A 136 -12.40 7.90 16.03
C ILE A 136 -12.48 7.06 17.30
N ASP A 137 -13.53 6.26 17.43
CA ASP A 137 -13.72 5.37 18.57
C ASP A 137 -12.63 4.29 18.61
N ASP A 138 -12.09 3.99 19.79
CA ASP A 138 -11.03 3.00 19.98
C ASP A 138 -11.49 1.56 19.71
N SER A 139 -12.80 1.32 19.65
CA SER A 139 -13.37 0.03 19.21
C SER A 139 -13.27 -0.21 17.70
N LEU A 140 -12.88 0.80 16.92
CA LEU A 140 -12.66 0.68 15.48
C LEU A 140 -11.17 0.52 15.18
N ASP A 141 -10.85 -0.28 14.17
CA ASP A 141 -9.50 -0.45 13.62
C ASP A 141 -9.49 -0.21 12.11
N ASN A 142 -8.28 -0.18 11.54
CA ASN A 142 -8.01 -0.12 10.11
C ASN A 142 -7.20 -1.34 9.63
N TYR A 143 -7.18 -2.39 10.45
CA TYR A 143 -6.45 -3.62 10.19
C TYR A 143 -7.41 -4.80 10.26
N PHE A 144 -7.48 -5.60 9.20
CA PHE A 144 -8.37 -6.76 9.12
C PHE A 144 -7.86 -7.99 9.88
N ASN A 145 -6.83 -7.81 10.71
CA ASN A 145 -6.17 -8.84 11.49
C ASN A 145 -5.82 -8.28 12.88
N TYR A 146 -5.09 -9.03 13.69
CA TYR A 146 -4.72 -8.62 15.05
C TYR A 146 -3.55 -7.62 15.12
N TYR A 147 -3.32 -6.87 14.04
CA TYR A 147 -2.23 -5.89 13.97
C TYR A 147 -2.67 -4.54 14.53
N ASN A 148 -1.65 -3.79 14.91
CA ASN A 148 -1.68 -2.35 15.12
C ASN A 148 -0.58 -1.75 14.23
N ASP A 149 -0.38 -0.44 14.30
CA ASP A 149 0.60 0.24 13.43
C ASP A 149 2.02 -0.30 13.60
N GLU A 150 2.44 -0.58 14.84
CA GLU A 150 3.78 -1.12 15.13
C GLU A 150 3.97 -2.50 14.47
N LYS A 151 3.04 -3.43 14.70
CA LYS A 151 3.10 -4.78 14.12
C LYS A 151 3.00 -4.75 12.60
N TYR A 152 2.19 -3.85 12.06
CA TYR A 152 2.07 -3.67 10.62
C TYR A 152 3.38 -3.16 10.02
N LEU A 153 4.00 -2.13 10.60
CA LEU A 153 5.26 -1.59 10.11
C LEU A 153 6.41 -2.59 10.26
N GLU A 154 6.43 -3.38 11.33
CA GLU A 154 7.37 -4.49 11.49
C GLU A 154 7.18 -5.54 10.38
N PHE A 155 5.94 -5.95 10.11
CA PHE A 155 5.63 -6.91 9.05
C PHE A 155 5.97 -6.37 7.66
N PHE A 156 5.61 -5.12 7.38
CA PHE A 156 5.93 -4.44 6.13
C PHE A 156 7.46 -4.35 5.93
N GLY A 157 8.20 -3.97 6.97
CA GLY A 157 9.66 -3.95 6.95
C GLY A 157 10.27 -5.31 6.66
N LYS A 158 9.76 -6.39 7.28
CA LYS A 158 10.20 -7.76 6.98
C LYS A 158 9.98 -8.15 5.52
N ALA A 159 8.80 -7.84 4.97
CA ALA A 159 8.49 -8.13 3.57
C ALA A 159 9.40 -7.37 2.59
N VAL A 160 9.61 -6.07 2.85
CA VAL A 160 10.42 -5.20 1.99
C VAL A 160 11.91 -5.53 2.10
N LEU A 161 12.45 -5.69 3.31
CA LEU A 161 13.88 -5.88 3.53
C LEU A 161 14.32 -7.33 3.28
N ASN A 162 13.52 -8.32 3.69
CA ASN A 162 13.81 -9.75 3.54
C ASN A 162 15.25 -10.12 3.97
N ASP A 163 15.59 -9.75 5.22
CA ASP A 163 16.90 -9.96 5.87
C ASP A 163 18.11 -9.36 5.12
N LYS A 164 17.87 -8.34 4.29
CA LYS A 164 18.93 -7.55 3.65
C LYS A 164 19.26 -6.30 4.43
N GLU A 165 20.51 -5.87 4.32
CA GLU A 165 20.95 -4.58 4.84
C GLU A 165 20.18 -3.46 4.15
N ILE A 166 19.69 -2.49 4.92
CA ILE A 166 18.81 -1.40 4.45
C ILE A 166 19.42 -0.67 3.26
N GLU A 167 20.74 -0.41 3.28
CA GLU A 167 21.44 0.30 2.22
C GLU A 167 21.48 -0.46 0.88
N ASN A 168 21.29 -1.78 0.91
CA ASN A 168 21.26 -2.64 -0.27
C ASN A 168 19.84 -2.93 -0.79
N VAL A 169 18.82 -2.37 -0.13
CA VAL A 169 17.42 -2.41 -0.57
C VAL A 169 17.01 -1.03 -1.07
N ILE A 170 16.42 -0.97 -2.26
CA ILE A 170 15.95 0.30 -2.84
C ILE A 170 14.48 0.21 -3.23
N LEU A 171 13.79 1.35 -3.17
CA LEU A 171 12.54 1.57 -3.89
C LEU A 171 12.90 2.04 -5.30
N LEU A 172 12.71 1.20 -6.32
CA LEU A 172 13.05 1.56 -7.71
C LEU A 172 11.84 2.21 -8.39
N GLU A 173 12.01 3.33 -9.07
CA GLU A 173 10.89 3.96 -9.80
C GLU A 173 11.39 4.73 -11.04
N ILE A 174 10.50 5.00 -11.99
CA ILE A 174 10.71 5.92 -13.11
C ILE A 174 10.28 7.33 -12.68
N ASN A 175 11.24 8.26 -12.63
CA ASN A 175 10.99 9.66 -12.25
C ASN A 175 10.21 9.80 -10.91
N PRO A 176 10.74 9.30 -9.78
CA PRO A 176 10.03 9.22 -8.51
C PRO A 176 9.44 10.57 -8.06
N ASP A 177 10.17 11.67 -8.27
CA ASP A 177 9.72 13.02 -7.87
C ASP A 177 8.47 13.52 -8.62
N LYS A 178 8.14 12.88 -9.75
CA LYS A 178 6.98 13.22 -10.59
C LYS A 178 5.78 12.29 -10.34
N GLN A 179 5.92 11.27 -9.52
CA GLN A 179 4.83 10.35 -9.21
C GLN A 179 3.83 11.01 -8.27
N LYS A 180 2.53 10.85 -8.55
CA LYS A 180 1.47 11.37 -7.66
C LYS A 180 1.47 10.68 -6.29
N THR A 181 1.99 9.46 -6.24
CA THR A 181 2.05 8.64 -5.03
C THR A 181 3.37 8.84 -4.26
N ARG A 182 4.21 9.81 -4.64
CA ARG A 182 5.55 10.01 -4.03
C ARG A 182 5.55 10.21 -2.52
N ILE A 183 4.43 10.66 -1.93
CA ILE A 183 4.26 10.69 -0.47
C ILE A 183 4.56 9.32 0.17
N ASP A 184 4.16 8.22 -0.48
CA ASP A 184 4.44 6.85 -0.05
C ASP A 184 5.92 6.52 -0.10
N PHE A 185 6.67 7.10 -1.04
CA PHE A 185 8.12 6.91 -1.15
C PHE A 185 8.84 7.61 0.01
N TYR A 186 8.45 8.86 0.30
CA TYR A 186 8.96 9.59 1.47
C TYR A 186 8.66 8.86 2.78
N LEU A 187 7.45 8.31 2.91
CA LEU A 187 7.05 7.54 4.09
C LEU A 187 7.77 6.21 4.17
N THR A 188 7.95 5.49 3.06
CA THR A 188 8.72 4.24 3.02
C THR A 188 10.15 4.48 3.44
N LYS A 189 10.80 5.54 2.95
CA LYS A 189 12.13 5.96 3.42
C LYS A 189 12.11 6.32 4.90
N LYS A 190 11.11 7.06 5.38
CA LYS A 190 10.97 7.44 6.79
C LYS A 190 10.83 6.23 7.72
N TYR A 191 10.06 5.22 7.32
CA TYR A 191 9.77 4.05 8.16
C TYR A 191 10.83 2.95 8.05
N LEU A 192 11.37 2.71 6.84
CA LEU A 192 12.26 1.57 6.58
C LEU A 192 13.72 1.98 6.31
N GLY A 193 13.99 3.26 6.06
CA GLY A 193 15.33 3.78 5.78
C GLY A 193 15.84 3.50 4.36
N ILE A 194 15.08 2.81 3.51
CA ILE A 194 15.48 2.48 2.14
C ILE A 194 15.47 3.71 1.22
N GLU A 195 16.35 3.73 0.23
CA GLU A 195 16.45 4.83 -0.72
C GLU A 195 15.51 4.64 -1.90
N THR A 196 14.83 5.72 -2.30
CA THR A 196 14.11 5.76 -3.58
C THR A 196 15.07 6.14 -4.70
N VAL A 197 15.19 5.29 -5.71
CA VAL A 197 16.16 5.44 -6.79
C VAL A 197 15.46 5.43 -8.15
N CYS A 198 15.76 6.44 -8.97
CA CYS A 198 15.27 6.48 -10.34
C CYS A 198 15.99 5.42 -11.21
N ILE A 199 15.28 4.70 -12.08
CA ILE A 199 15.90 3.72 -12.99
C ILE A 199 17.07 4.29 -13.81
N SER A 200 16.99 5.56 -14.21
CA SER A 200 18.06 6.28 -14.93
C SER A 200 19.36 6.46 -14.15
N LYS A 201 19.34 6.20 -12.84
CA LYS A 201 20.48 6.31 -11.92
C LYS A 201 21.08 4.95 -11.54
N ILE A 202 20.49 3.86 -12.03
CA ILE A 202 21.01 2.51 -11.82
C ILE A 202 22.26 2.30 -12.65
N ILE A 203 23.29 1.75 -12.01
CA ILE A 203 24.57 1.42 -12.61
C ILE A 203 24.66 -0.10 -12.67
N GLN A 204 24.76 -0.66 -13.87
CA GLN A 204 24.96 -2.10 -14.06
C GLN A 204 26.44 -2.40 -14.34
N ARG A 205 27.01 -3.36 -13.60
CA ARG A 205 28.33 -3.94 -13.89
C ARG A 205 28.23 -5.45 -13.91
N GLY A 206 28.29 -6.02 -15.11
CA GLY A 206 28.02 -7.44 -15.32
C GLY A 206 26.63 -7.81 -14.82
N ASN A 207 26.56 -8.73 -13.87
CA ASN A 207 25.33 -9.20 -13.23
C ASN A 207 24.99 -8.49 -11.91
N LYS A 208 25.71 -7.42 -11.54
CA LYS A 208 25.45 -6.64 -10.32
C LYS A 208 24.89 -5.27 -10.65
N LEU A 209 23.98 -4.80 -9.80
CA LEU A 209 23.37 -3.48 -9.86
C LEU A 209 23.89 -2.62 -8.69
N PHE A 210 24.02 -1.33 -8.94
CA PHE A 210 24.47 -0.34 -7.96
C PHE A 210 23.66 0.95 -8.11
N TYR A 211 23.59 1.73 -7.04
CA TYR A 211 23.19 3.14 -7.07
C TYR A 211 24.27 3.99 -6.39
N LYS A 212 24.16 5.31 -6.51
CA LYS A 212 25.07 6.24 -5.83
C LYS A 212 24.40 6.86 -4.63
N LYS A 213 25.05 6.78 -3.47
CA LYS A 213 24.70 7.50 -2.23
C LYS A 213 25.95 8.25 -1.76
N ASP A 214 25.86 9.56 -1.59
CA ASP A 214 27.00 10.41 -1.19
C ASP A 214 28.26 10.22 -2.06
N ASN A 215 28.07 10.06 -3.38
CA ASN A 215 29.10 9.73 -4.37
C ASN A 215 29.78 8.37 -4.21
N ILE A 216 29.33 7.54 -3.27
CA ILE A 216 29.76 6.16 -3.07
C ILE A 216 28.80 5.24 -3.82
N GLU A 217 29.35 4.25 -4.52
CA GLU A 217 28.55 3.22 -5.16
C GLU A 217 28.18 2.14 -4.15
N VAL A 218 26.87 1.93 -3.98
CA VAL A 218 26.31 0.96 -3.04
C VAL A 218 25.66 -0.16 -3.85
N PRO A 219 25.97 -1.44 -3.57
CA PRO A 219 25.36 -2.56 -4.28
C PRO A 219 23.86 -2.66 -3.98
N ILE A 220 23.09 -3.04 -4.98
CA ILE A 220 21.66 -3.33 -4.83
C ILE A 220 21.50 -4.85 -4.77
N GLU A 221 20.98 -5.33 -3.66
CA GLU A 221 20.67 -6.76 -3.44
C GLU A 221 19.18 -7.05 -3.56
N ARG A 222 18.33 -6.03 -3.37
CA ARG A 222 16.89 -6.18 -3.46
C ARG A 222 16.25 -4.90 -3.98
N ILE A 223 15.23 -5.09 -4.82
CA ILE A 223 14.39 -4.02 -5.34
C ILE A 223 12.99 -4.22 -4.78
N TYR A 224 12.47 -3.17 -4.15
CA TYR A 224 11.08 -2.99 -3.82
C TYR A 224 10.47 -2.08 -4.88
N ASN A 225 9.52 -2.59 -5.65
CA ASN A 225 8.77 -1.82 -6.64
C ASN A 225 7.46 -2.55 -6.92
#